data_AF-A0A1H1GGH0-F1
#
_entry.id   AF-A0A1H1GGH0-F1
#
_cell.length_a   1.000
_cell.length_b   1.000
_cell.length_c   1.000
_cell.angle_alpha   90.00
_cell.angle_beta   90.00
_cell.angle_gamma   90.00
#
_symmetry.space_group_name_H-M   'P 1'
#
loop_
_entity.id
_entity.type
_entity.pdbx_description
1 polymer ?
#
loop_
_entity_poly.entity_id
_entity_poly.type
_entity_poly.pdbx_seq_one_letter_code
_entity_poly.pdbx_strand_id
1 'polypeptide(L)'
;MREDELATRVVEHFEAAFERSAVRLEEPYDHYGNRGSVDVYARVRTPARVDYLVELKADPAVRIAGGANEILRQYRRMERYFYKDDEHSIGPKLARNGPGAHFLLLFAPTKSCVEHVNEHRTLYGSVEEDAAIDGVPAVRKVAFLTNLDAANRGELGFLSVNGDVPFGSETFRRAVPSDSRLASALDAADGVEF
;
A
#
# COMPACT_ATOMS: atom_id res chain seq x y z
N MET A 1 2.63 16.52 1.56
CA MET A 1 2.97 15.46 2.55
C MET A 1 4.27 14.79 2.13
N ARG A 2 5.09 14.33 3.07
CA ARG A 2 6.34 13.62 2.77
C ARG A 2 6.22 12.12 3.07
N GLU A 3 7.11 11.32 2.51
CA GLU A 3 7.09 9.86 2.63
C GLU A 3 7.47 9.39 4.04
N ASP A 4 8.40 10.08 4.72
CA ASP A 4 8.76 9.86 6.12
C ASP A 4 7.58 10.07 7.09
N GLU A 5 6.76 11.09 6.83
CA GLU A 5 5.52 11.33 7.57
C GLU A 5 4.53 10.16 7.39
N LEU A 6 4.38 9.64 6.16
CA LEU A 6 3.52 8.48 5.90
C LEU A 6 4.05 7.22 6.56
N ALA A 7 5.35 6.96 6.44
CA ALA A 7 6.00 5.81 7.06
C ALA A 7 5.75 5.83 8.57
N THR A 8 5.93 6.99 9.21
CA THR A 8 5.62 7.18 10.64
C THR A 8 4.18 6.79 10.96
N ARG A 9 3.19 7.23 10.18
CA ARG A 9 1.78 6.85 10.39
C ARG A 9 1.53 5.35 10.20
N VAL A 10 2.17 4.72 9.23
CA VAL A 10 2.05 3.27 9.04
C VAL A 10 2.66 2.50 10.21
N VAL A 11 3.83 2.93 10.71
CA VAL A 11 4.45 2.33 11.90
C VAL A 11 3.54 2.48 13.12
N GLU A 12 3.09 3.70 13.42
CA GLU A 12 2.16 3.99 14.52
C GLU A 12 0.93 3.08 14.49
N HIS A 13 0.37 2.86 13.30
CA HIS A 13 -0.76 1.94 13.11
C HIS A 13 -0.42 0.51 13.48
N PHE A 14 0.65 -0.07 12.94
CA PHE A 14 0.98 -1.47 13.20
C PHE A 14 1.37 -1.72 14.66
N GLU A 15 1.99 -0.74 15.32
CA GLU A 15 2.32 -0.82 16.74
C GLU A 15 1.08 -0.73 17.63
N ALA A 16 0.10 0.12 17.27
CA ALA A 16 -1.12 0.30 18.05
C ALA A 16 -2.19 -0.78 17.78
N ALA A 17 -2.35 -1.22 16.53
CA ALA A 17 -3.40 -2.15 16.12
C ALA A 17 -3.10 -3.62 16.48
N PHE A 18 -1.82 -3.97 16.64
CA PHE A 18 -1.41 -5.36 16.83
C PHE A 18 -0.45 -5.50 18.02
N GLU A 19 -0.89 -6.22 19.07
CA GLU A 19 -0.09 -6.48 20.29
C GLU A 19 1.29 -7.12 20.01
N ARG A 20 1.44 -7.82 18.88
CA ARG A 20 2.67 -8.53 18.49
C ARG A 20 3.01 -8.25 17.02
N SER A 21 3.29 -6.99 16.72
CA SER A 21 3.89 -6.58 15.45
C SER A 21 5.41 -6.48 15.55
N ALA A 22 6.08 -6.75 14.44
CA ALA A 22 7.48 -6.37 14.21
C ALA A 22 7.51 -5.51 12.96
N VAL A 23 7.89 -4.25 13.11
CA VAL A 23 7.89 -3.25 12.03
C VAL A 23 9.32 -2.82 11.75
N ARG A 24 9.69 -2.78 10.47
CA ARG A 24 11.01 -2.39 9.98
C ARG A 24 10.81 -1.40 8.82
N LEU A 25 11.55 -0.30 8.87
CA LEU A 25 11.56 0.72 7.82
C LEU A 25 12.71 0.45 6.87
N GLU A 26 12.50 0.74 5.59
CA GLU A 26 13.52 0.54 4.54
C GLU A 26 14.12 -0.87 4.57
N GLU A 27 13.27 -1.88 4.77
CA GLU A 27 13.71 -3.27 4.90
C GLU A 27 14.37 -3.70 3.59
N PRO A 28 15.69 -3.96 3.60
CA PRO A 28 16.42 -4.29 2.39
C PRO A 28 16.07 -5.69 1.91
N TYR A 29 16.28 -5.95 0.63
CA TYR A 29 16.35 -7.29 0.07
C TYR A 29 17.41 -7.34 -1.04
N ASP A 30 18.12 -8.46 -1.17
CA ASP A 30 19.07 -8.71 -2.26
C ASP A 30 18.94 -10.13 -2.80
N HIS A 31 18.47 -10.26 -4.04
CA HIS A 31 18.46 -11.55 -4.74
C HIS A 31 19.26 -11.50 -6.04
N TYR A 32 20.45 -12.10 -6.04
CA TYR A 32 21.39 -12.12 -7.18
C TYR A 32 21.65 -10.72 -7.79
N GLY A 33 21.87 -9.72 -6.94
CA GLY A 33 22.14 -8.34 -7.37
C GLY A 33 20.87 -7.53 -7.68
N ASN A 34 19.69 -8.12 -7.56
CA ASN A 34 18.42 -7.40 -7.60
C ASN A 34 18.12 -6.81 -6.22
N ARG A 35 18.86 -5.74 -5.91
CA ARG A 35 18.71 -5.00 -4.65
C ARG A 35 17.50 -4.08 -4.67
N GLY A 36 16.92 -3.87 -3.50
CA GLY A 36 15.93 -2.84 -3.21
C GLY A 36 15.66 -2.75 -1.71
N SER A 37 14.74 -1.88 -1.34
CA SER A 37 14.16 -1.80 0.00
C SER A 37 12.64 -1.74 -0.11
N VAL A 38 11.97 -2.16 0.96
CA VAL A 38 10.54 -1.93 1.19
C VAL A 38 10.40 -0.79 2.18
N ASP A 39 9.64 0.24 1.83
CA ASP A 39 9.49 1.44 2.68
C ASP A 39 9.04 1.05 4.10
N VAL A 40 8.03 0.17 4.21
CA VAL A 40 7.65 -0.44 5.48
C VAL A 40 7.41 -1.95 5.34
N TYR A 41 8.12 -2.73 6.16
CA TYR A 41 7.85 -4.15 6.37
C TYR A 41 7.26 -4.37 7.77
N ALA A 42 6.02 -4.84 7.84
CA ALA A 42 5.38 -5.21 9.10
C ALA A 42 5.03 -6.70 9.14
N ARG A 43 5.26 -7.34 10.27
CA ARG A 43 4.86 -8.74 10.52
C ARG A 43 3.99 -8.81 11.75
N VAL A 44 2.75 -9.23 11.59
CA VAL A 44 1.81 -9.48 12.69
C VAL A 44 1.70 -10.99 12.94
N ARG A 45 1.37 -11.40 14.17
CA ARG A 45 1.38 -12.82 14.58
C ARG A 45 0.03 -13.39 15.03
N THR A 46 -1.01 -12.57 15.18
CA THR A 46 -2.32 -12.97 15.70
C THR A 46 -3.44 -12.59 14.72
N PRO A 47 -4.36 -13.50 14.36
CA PRO A 47 -4.45 -14.91 14.77
C PRO A 47 -3.44 -15.85 14.06
N ALA A 48 -2.89 -15.43 12.92
CA ALA A 48 -1.82 -16.14 12.21
C ALA A 48 -0.74 -15.15 11.74
N ARG A 49 0.44 -15.67 11.38
CA ARG A 49 1.50 -14.82 10.80
C ARG A 49 1.05 -14.26 9.46
N VAL A 50 1.02 -12.94 9.36
CA VAL A 50 0.78 -12.18 8.13
C VAL A 50 1.88 -11.13 8.00
N ASP A 51 2.48 -11.07 6.84
CA ASP A 51 3.48 -10.06 6.48
C ASP A 51 2.80 -8.96 5.64
N TYR A 52 3.20 -7.72 5.82
CA TYR A 52 2.75 -6.55 5.07
C TYR A 52 3.98 -5.86 4.50
N LEU A 53 4.05 -5.80 3.17
CA LEU A 53 5.10 -5.11 2.44
C LEU A 53 4.47 -3.86 1.83
N VAL A 54 4.86 -2.70 2.32
CA VAL A 54 4.24 -1.43 1.99
C VAL A 54 5.21 -0.57 1.20
N GLU A 55 4.82 -0.24 -0.02
CA GLU A 55 5.41 0.78 -0.87
C GLU A 55 4.55 2.05 -0.74
N LEU A 56 5.14 3.16 -0.31
CA LEU A 56 4.51 4.44 -0.09
C LEU A 56 4.78 5.38 -1.26
N LYS A 57 3.78 6.21 -1.60
CA LYS A 57 3.93 7.28 -2.59
C LYS A 57 3.29 8.57 -2.09
N ALA A 58 4.13 9.59 -1.90
CA ALA A 58 3.73 10.95 -1.56
C ALA A 58 3.97 11.93 -2.73
N ASP A 59 3.63 13.22 -2.54
CA ASP A 59 3.73 14.25 -3.59
C ASP A 59 5.07 14.28 -4.32
N PRO A 60 6.23 14.19 -3.65
CA PRO A 60 7.52 14.18 -4.35
C PRO A 60 7.67 12.98 -5.28
N ALA A 61 7.28 11.78 -4.82
CA ALA A 61 7.42 10.54 -5.58
C ALA A 61 6.57 10.56 -6.85
N VAL A 62 5.31 11.00 -6.77
CA VAL A 62 4.42 11.07 -7.95
C VAL A 62 4.84 12.16 -8.94
N ARG A 63 5.41 13.28 -8.47
CA ARG A 63 5.91 14.35 -9.36
C ARG A 63 7.20 13.98 -10.09
N ILE A 64 8.06 13.18 -9.45
CA ILE A 64 9.35 12.78 -10.02
C ILE A 64 9.19 11.56 -10.93
N ALA A 65 8.24 10.67 -10.62
CA ALA A 65 7.97 9.52 -11.47
C ALA A 65 7.56 9.96 -12.87
N GLY A 66 8.13 9.32 -13.90
CA GLY A 66 7.76 9.53 -15.30
C GLY A 66 6.39 8.95 -15.68
N GLY A 67 5.51 8.71 -14.71
CA GLY A 67 4.18 8.12 -14.87
C GLY A 67 3.95 6.83 -14.07
N ALA A 68 2.74 6.27 -14.15
CA ALA A 68 2.36 5.11 -13.36
C ALA A 68 3.22 3.85 -13.59
N ASN A 69 3.74 3.65 -14.81
CA ASN A 69 4.58 2.50 -15.13
C ASN A 69 5.87 2.46 -14.31
N GLU A 70 6.43 3.62 -13.97
CA GLU A 70 7.63 3.67 -13.13
C GLU A 70 7.35 3.25 -11.69
N ILE A 71 6.27 3.77 -11.11
CA ILE A 71 5.80 3.40 -9.77
C ILE A 71 5.45 1.90 -9.71
N LEU A 72 4.69 1.41 -10.70
CA LEU A 72 4.35 -0.01 -10.78
C LEU A 72 5.60 -0.88 -10.98
N ARG A 73 6.60 -0.42 -11.73
CA ARG A 73 7.87 -1.15 -11.89
C ARG A 73 8.62 -1.28 -10.56
N GLN A 74 8.65 -0.23 -9.74
CA GLN A 74 9.24 -0.28 -8.39
C GLN A 74 8.48 -1.29 -7.51
N TYR A 75 7.17 -1.11 -7.39
CA TYR A 75 6.30 -1.99 -6.63
C TYR A 75 6.41 -3.48 -7.03
N ARG A 76 6.36 -3.77 -8.34
CA ARG A 76 6.47 -5.15 -8.86
C ARG A 76 7.86 -5.75 -8.68
N ARG A 77 8.90 -4.92 -8.63
CA ARG A 77 10.27 -5.38 -8.32
C ARG A 77 10.35 -5.86 -6.87
N MET A 78 9.81 -5.08 -5.93
CA MET A 78 9.69 -5.49 -4.53
C MET A 78 8.96 -6.82 -4.41
N GLU A 79 7.76 -6.92 -4.99
CA GLU A 79 6.93 -8.13 -4.95
C GLU A 79 7.68 -9.38 -5.46
N ARG A 80 8.43 -9.22 -6.55
CA ARG A 80 9.11 -10.32 -7.24
C ARG A 80 10.31 -10.85 -6.46
N TYR A 81 11.02 -10.00 -5.73
CA TYR A 81 12.36 -10.31 -5.22
C TYR A 81 12.45 -10.38 -3.70
N PHE A 82 11.53 -9.78 -2.95
CA PHE A 82 11.61 -9.76 -1.49
C PHE A 82 11.75 -11.17 -0.87
N TYR A 83 10.84 -12.10 -1.21
CA TYR A 83 10.90 -13.47 -0.68
C TYR A 83 11.84 -14.41 -1.44
N LYS A 84 12.58 -13.91 -2.43
CA LYS A 84 13.64 -14.68 -3.07
C LYS A 84 14.99 -14.47 -2.39
N ASP A 85 15.11 -13.40 -1.61
CA ASP A 85 16.23 -13.22 -0.70
C ASP A 85 16.23 -14.29 0.39
N ASP A 86 17.42 -14.78 0.75
CA ASP A 86 17.60 -15.80 1.77
C ASP A 86 17.25 -15.27 3.18
N GLU A 87 17.26 -13.94 3.38
CA GLU A 87 16.88 -13.30 4.64
C GLU A 87 15.35 -13.33 4.91
N HIS A 88 14.53 -13.42 3.86
CA HIS A 88 13.07 -13.34 3.97
C HIS A 88 12.40 -14.62 3.53
N SER A 89 11.89 -15.40 4.49
CA SER A 89 11.13 -16.62 4.19
C SER A 89 9.63 -16.47 4.44
N ILE A 90 8.86 -17.01 3.51
CA ILE A 90 7.42 -17.27 3.64
C ILE A 90 7.15 -18.73 3.30
N GLY A 91 6.16 -19.34 3.96
CA GLY A 91 5.85 -20.75 3.73
C GLY A 91 4.40 -21.10 4.08
N PRO A 92 3.87 -22.18 3.46
CA PRO A 92 2.50 -22.62 3.69
C PRO A 92 2.30 -23.09 5.13
N LYS A 93 1.07 -22.98 5.63
CA LYS A 93 0.68 -23.48 6.95
C LYS A 93 -0.62 -24.27 6.84
N LEU A 94 -0.67 -25.44 7.46
CA LEU A 94 -1.75 -26.44 7.38
C LEU A 94 -3.16 -25.93 7.79
N ALA A 95 -3.26 -24.76 8.42
CA ALA A 95 -4.53 -24.16 8.85
C ALA A 95 -4.60 -22.65 8.54
N ARG A 96 -3.88 -22.16 7.51
CA ARG A 96 -3.94 -20.75 7.13
C ARG A 96 -5.35 -20.42 6.61
N ASN A 97 -6.02 -19.48 7.28
CA ASN A 97 -7.23 -18.83 6.79
C ASN A 97 -6.85 -17.39 6.36
N GLY A 98 -7.02 -17.08 5.08
CA GLY A 98 -6.62 -15.79 4.50
C GLY A 98 -5.15 -15.70 4.02
N PRO A 99 -4.70 -14.50 3.61
CA PRO A 99 -3.37 -14.32 3.04
C PRO A 99 -2.24 -14.50 4.06
N GLY A 100 -1.07 -14.87 3.56
CA GLY A 100 0.20 -14.82 4.30
C GLY A 100 1.01 -13.56 4.07
N ALA A 101 0.74 -12.86 2.97
CA ALA A 101 1.35 -11.57 2.68
C ALA A 101 0.34 -10.60 2.06
N HIS A 102 0.48 -9.33 2.41
CA HIS A 102 -0.13 -8.22 1.70
C HIS A 102 0.97 -7.39 1.03
N PHE A 103 0.86 -7.20 -0.27
CA PHE A 103 1.66 -6.25 -1.03
C PHE A 103 0.83 -5.00 -1.24
N LEU A 104 1.25 -3.89 -0.62
CA LEU A 104 0.48 -2.66 -0.56
C LEU A 104 1.24 -1.55 -1.28
N LEU A 105 0.65 -0.99 -2.34
CA LEU A 105 1.07 0.28 -2.93
C LEU A 105 0.11 1.36 -2.44
N LEU A 106 0.58 2.20 -1.51
CA LEU A 106 -0.26 3.15 -0.79
C LEU A 106 0.11 4.60 -1.14
N PHE A 107 -0.89 5.32 -1.66
CA PHE A 107 -0.77 6.73 -2.00
C PHE A 107 -1.21 7.61 -0.84
N ALA A 108 -0.49 8.72 -0.67
CA ALA A 108 -0.90 9.80 0.22
C ALA A 108 -2.27 10.36 -0.19
N PRO A 109 -3.12 10.77 0.75
CA PRO A 109 -4.38 11.45 0.47
C PRO A 109 -4.11 12.93 0.18
N THR A 110 -3.44 13.21 -0.92
CA THR A 110 -3.12 14.56 -1.39
C THR A 110 -3.65 14.77 -2.80
N LYS A 111 -3.89 16.04 -3.18
CA LYS A 111 -4.38 16.39 -4.51
C LYS A 111 -3.51 15.80 -5.62
N SER A 112 -2.18 15.98 -5.56
CA SER A 112 -1.27 15.48 -6.60
C SER A 112 -1.29 13.95 -6.73
N CYS A 113 -1.40 13.22 -5.63
CA CYS A 113 -1.53 11.76 -5.69
C CYS A 113 -2.90 11.34 -6.26
N VAL A 114 -3.98 12.04 -5.91
CA VAL A 114 -5.32 11.81 -6.47
C VAL A 114 -5.34 12.05 -7.98
N GLU A 115 -4.83 13.19 -8.44
CA GLU A 115 -4.73 13.53 -9.86
C GLU A 115 -3.93 12.48 -10.62
N HIS A 116 -2.75 12.09 -10.10
CA HIS A 116 -1.89 11.08 -10.71
C HIS A 116 -2.60 9.72 -10.84
N VAL A 117 -3.25 9.24 -9.79
CA VAL A 117 -3.98 7.97 -9.84
C VAL A 117 -5.19 8.07 -10.76
N ASN A 118 -5.89 9.20 -10.78
CA ASN A 118 -7.03 9.42 -11.67
C ASN A 118 -6.62 9.37 -13.14
N GLU A 119 -5.52 10.06 -13.49
CA GLU A 119 -4.94 10.05 -14.84
C GLU A 119 -4.60 8.62 -15.28
N HIS A 120 -4.06 7.81 -14.37
CA HIS A 120 -3.58 6.45 -14.66
C HIS A 120 -4.50 5.34 -14.14
N ARG A 121 -5.78 5.64 -13.89
CA ARG A 121 -6.71 4.76 -13.15
C ARG A 121 -6.88 3.38 -13.76
N THR A 122 -6.83 3.28 -15.09
CA THR A 122 -6.92 1.99 -15.80
C THR A 122 -5.71 1.11 -15.52
N LEU A 123 -4.50 1.67 -15.45
CA LEU A 123 -3.29 0.91 -15.16
C LEU A 123 -3.30 0.41 -13.72
N TYR A 124 -3.59 1.31 -12.75
CA TYR A 124 -3.68 0.92 -11.35
C TYR A 124 -4.82 -0.07 -11.08
N GLY A 125 -5.99 0.13 -11.70
CA GLY A 125 -7.14 -0.76 -11.59
C GLY A 125 -6.90 -2.15 -12.20
N SER A 126 -6.00 -2.27 -13.17
CA SER A 126 -5.64 -3.56 -13.81
C SER A 126 -4.73 -4.46 -12.96
N VAL A 127 -4.29 -4.01 -11.77
CA VAL A 127 -3.47 -4.82 -10.87
C VAL A 127 -4.31 -5.93 -10.24
N GLU A 128 -4.12 -7.16 -10.71
CA GLU A 128 -4.72 -8.38 -10.14
C GLU A 128 -4.50 -8.48 -8.62
N GLU A 129 -5.62 -8.52 -7.87
CA GLU A 129 -5.62 -8.55 -6.41
C GLU A 129 -5.02 -9.84 -5.87
N ASP A 130 -5.39 -10.98 -6.46
CA ASP A 130 -4.95 -12.29 -5.98
C ASP A 130 -3.52 -12.60 -6.41
N ALA A 131 -2.73 -13.05 -5.45
CA ALA A 131 -1.33 -13.41 -5.61
C ALA A 131 -1.00 -14.71 -4.87
N ALA A 132 0.14 -15.30 -5.21
CA ALA A 132 0.73 -16.37 -4.44
C ALA A 132 2.25 -16.31 -4.48
N ILE A 133 2.90 -16.58 -3.35
CA ILE A 133 4.36 -16.69 -3.21
C ILE A 133 4.65 -18.07 -2.64
N ASP A 134 5.33 -18.93 -3.40
CA ASP A 134 5.67 -20.30 -3.01
C ASP A 134 4.49 -21.10 -2.41
N GLY A 135 3.33 -20.97 -3.05
CA GLY A 135 2.09 -21.63 -2.63
C GLY A 135 1.39 -20.97 -1.43
N VAL A 136 1.88 -19.84 -0.93
CA VAL A 136 1.24 -19.05 0.12
C VAL A 136 0.35 -17.99 -0.52
N PRO A 137 -0.96 -17.97 -0.23
CA PRO A 137 -1.86 -16.92 -0.71
C PRO A 137 -1.37 -15.54 -0.29
N ALA A 138 -1.44 -14.57 -1.19
CA ALA A 138 -1.11 -13.19 -0.94
C ALA A 138 -2.11 -12.27 -1.64
N VAL A 139 -2.19 -11.02 -1.19
CA VAL A 139 -3.11 -10.02 -1.75
C VAL A 139 -2.35 -8.77 -2.12
N ARG A 140 -2.68 -8.20 -3.28
CA ARG A 140 -2.18 -6.92 -3.77
C ARG A 140 -3.24 -5.85 -3.60
N LYS A 141 -2.86 -4.71 -3.05
CA LYS A 141 -3.73 -3.53 -3.01
C LYS A 141 -2.97 -2.32 -3.54
N VAL A 142 -3.61 -1.61 -4.45
CA VAL A 142 -3.26 -0.24 -4.81
C VAL A 142 -4.32 0.64 -4.17
N ALA A 143 -3.95 1.54 -3.27
CA ALA A 143 -4.95 2.23 -2.45
C ALA A 143 -4.52 3.63 -2.02
N PHE A 144 -5.50 4.44 -1.62
CA PHE A 144 -5.25 5.68 -0.87
C PHE A 144 -5.33 5.42 0.63
N LEU A 145 -4.41 6.00 1.39
CA LEU A 145 -4.49 5.99 2.85
C LEU A 145 -5.66 6.85 3.35
N THR A 146 -6.36 6.36 4.36
CA THR A 146 -7.42 7.08 5.07
C THR A 146 -7.13 7.06 6.58
N ASN A 147 -7.78 7.97 7.32
CA ASN A 147 -7.64 8.06 8.78
C ASN A 147 -6.20 8.22 9.29
N LEU A 148 -5.35 8.98 8.58
CA LEU A 148 -3.95 9.21 8.96
C LEU A 148 -3.81 9.78 10.38
N ASP A 149 -4.71 10.66 10.80
CA ASP A 149 -4.70 11.29 12.13
C ASP A 149 -5.14 10.33 13.25
N ALA A 150 -5.57 9.12 12.90
CA ALA A 150 -5.97 8.05 13.81
C ALA A 150 -4.98 6.87 13.82
N ALA A 151 -3.85 6.99 13.10
CA ALA A 151 -2.83 5.96 13.01
C ALA A 151 -2.33 5.49 14.38
N ASN A 152 -2.05 6.42 15.30
CA ASN A 152 -1.59 6.12 16.67
C ASN A 152 -2.61 5.37 17.54
N ARG A 153 -3.86 5.22 17.08
CA ARG A 153 -4.88 4.38 17.72
C ARG A 153 -5.10 3.05 16.99
N GLY A 154 -4.28 2.75 15.98
CA GLY A 154 -4.44 1.55 15.17
C GLY A 154 -5.59 1.63 14.17
N GLU A 155 -6.07 2.84 13.86
CA GLU A 155 -7.28 3.07 13.02
C GLU A 155 -6.95 3.57 11.60
N LEU A 156 -5.69 3.47 11.18
CA LEU A 156 -5.29 3.75 9.80
C LEU A 156 -6.05 2.80 8.85
N GLY A 157 -6.66 3.39 7.82
CA GLY A 157 -7.38 2.66 6.79
C GLY A 157 -6.78 2.88 5.41
N PHE A 158 -7.33 2.18 4.43
CA PHE A 158 -7.07 2.47 3.03
C PHE A 158 -8.31 2.18 2.17
N LEU A 159 -8.44 2.89 1.05
CA LEU A 159 -9.48 2.65 0.05
C LEU A 159 -8.85 2.19 -1.26
N SER A 160 -9.23 0.98 -1.68
CA SER A 160 -8.63 0.29 -2.82
C SER A 160 -9.06 0.91 -4.15
N VAL A 161 -8.09 1.13 -5.04
CA VAL A 161 -8.25 1.57 -6.43
C VAL A 161 -8.41 0.36 -7.37
N ASN A 162 -7.78 -0.76 -7.04
CA ASN A 162 -7.85 -2.03 -7.78
C ASN A 162 -8.83 -3.03 -7.16
N GLY A 163 -9.86 -2.55 -6.46
CA GLY A 163 -10.90 -3.40 -5.89
C GLY A 163 -12.16 -3.46 -6.76
N ASP A 164 -13.17 -4.19 -6.30
CA ASP A 164 -14.48 -4.35 -6.97
C ASP A 164 -15.21 -3.03 -7.28
N VAL A 165 -14.96 -2.00 -6.47
CA VAL A 165 -15.55 -0.68 -6.65
C VAL A 165 -14.59 0.19 -7.48
N PRO A 166 -14.97 0.57 -8.71
CA PRO A 166 -14.08 1.36 -9.56
C PRO A 166 -13.77 2.73 -8.95
N PHE A 167 -12.50 3.12 -9.00
CA PHE A 167 -12.05 4.46 -8.61
C PHE A 167 -12.78 5.54 -9.44
N GLY A 168 -13.22 6.60 -8.76
CA GLY A 168 -14.01 7.70 -9.36
C GLY A 168 -15.49 7.41 -9.51
N SER A 169 -15.97 6.20 -9.19
CA SER A 169 -17.41 5.91 -9.14
C SER A 169 -18.08 6.61 -7.95
N GLU A 170 -19.39 6.84 -8.04
CA GLU A 170 -20.19 7.37 -6.94
C GLU A 170 -20.10 6.49 -5.68
N THR A 171 -20.07 5.16 -5.85
CA THR A 171 -19.88 4.21 -4.74
C THR A 171 -18.52 4.39 -4.08
N PHE A 172 -17.45 4.61 -4.85
CA PHE A 172 -16.14 4.92 -4.31
C PHE A 172 -16.17 6.22 -3.49
N ARG A 173 -16.75 7.29 -4.05
CA ARG A 173 -16.87 8.59 -3.35
C ARG A 173 -17.61 8.47 -2.03
N ARG A 174 -18.70 7.70 -1.96
CA ARG A 174 -19.46 7.46 -0.72
C ARG A 174 -18.69 6.65 0.33
N ALA A 175 -17.72 5.85 -0.08
CA ALA A 175 -16.88 5.09 0.85
C ALA A 175 -15.78 5.95 1.49
N VAL A 176 -15.48 7.13 0.93
CA VAL A 176 -14.51 8.07 1.48
C VAL A 176 -15.09 8.75 2.72
N PRO A 177 -14.43 8.69 3.89
CA PRO A 177 -14.90 9.41 5.07
C PRO A 177 -14.93 10.92 4.79
N SER A 178 -16.07 11.57 5.02
CA SER A 178 -16.34 12.95 4.59
C SER A 178 -15.36 13.99 5.14
N ASP A 179 -14.90 13.80 6.37
CA ASP A 179 -13.97 14.73 7.05
C ASP A 179 -12.50 14.29 6.89
N SER A 180 -12.22 13.35 6.00
CA SER A 180 -10.86 12.86 5.77
C SER A 180 -10.07 13.76 4.83
N ARG A 181 -8.75 13.72 4.97
CA ARG A 181 -7.81 14.33 4.01
C ARG A 181 -8.03 13.84 2.58
N LEU A 182 -8.50 12.60 2.40
CA LEU A 182 -8.79 12.04 1.07
C LEU A 182 -10.02 12.69 0.44
N ALA A 183 -11.08 12.95 1.21
CA ALA A 183 -12.25 13.69 0.72
C ALA A 183 -11.84 15.09 0.24
N SER A 184 -11.10 15.83 1.05
CA SER A 184 -10.58 17.15 0.65
C SER A 184 -9.68 17.10 -0.59
N ALA A 185 -8.87 16.05 -0.73
CA ALA A 185 -8.00 15.87 -1.90
C ALA A 185 -8.78 15.57 -3.18
N LEU A 186 -9.85 14.77 -3.09
CA LEU A 186 -10.76 14.48 -4.20
C LEU A 186 -11.50 15.74 -4.64
N ASP A 187 -12.08 16.49 -3.71
CA ASP A 187 -12.78 17.75 -4.02
C ASP A 187 -11.84 18.76 -4.70
N ALA A 188 -10.60 18.86 -4.23
CA ALA A 188 -9.61 19.77 -4.79
C ALA A 188 -9.11 19.35 -6.18
N ALA A 189 -9.20 18.06 -6.53
CA ALA A 189 -8.87 17.52 -7.85
C ALA A 189 -10.06 17.63 -8.82
N ASP A 190 -11.29 17.40 -8.35
CA ASP A 190 -12.53 17.51 -9.14
C ASP A 190 -12.82 18.98 -9.53
N GLY A 191 -12.39 19.95 -8.72
CA GLY A 191 -12.55 21.39 -8.98
C GLY A 191 -11.67 21.97 -10.09
N VAL A 192 -10.95 21.13 -10.87
CA VAL A 192 -10.17 21.54 -12.04
C VAL A 192 -10.89 21.04 -13.29
N GLU A 193 -11.72 21.89 -13.90
CA GLU A 193 -12.17 21.67 -15.29
C GLU A 193 -10.93 21.68 -16.21
N PHE A 194 -10.81 20.65 -17.07
CA PHE A 194 -9.85 20.61 -18.18
C PHE A 194 -10.40 21.36 -19.39
#